data_AF-A0A357EY49-F1
#
_entry.id   AF-A0A357EY49-F1
#
_cell.length_a   1.000
_cell.length_b   1.000
_cell.length_c   1.000
_cell.angle_alpha   90.00
_cell.angle_beta   90.00
_cell.angle_gamma   90.00
#
_symmetry.space_group_name_H-M   'P 1'
#
loop_
_entity.id
_entity.type
_entity.pdbx_description
1 polymer ?
#
loop_
_entity_poly.entity_id
_entity_poly.type
_entity_poly.pdbx_seq_one_letter_code
_entity_poly.pdbx_strand_id
1 'polypeptide(L)'
;MRTPDEFTGNPWFVCTLWLAEYYIAAAETEVDLQRVEEILLRIAGQALPSGVLAEQMNPITGEHISVSPLTWSHSTYAAVVMEYLNKRRKLIKC
;
A
#
# COMPACT_ATOMS: atom_id res chain seq x y z
N MET A 1 19.35 6.58 8.53
CA MET A 1 18.56 6.39 7.29
C MET A 1 19.22 7.25 6.22
N ARG A 2 19.71 6.69 5.10
CA ARG A 2 20.34 7.51 4.04
C ARG A 2 19.25 8.31 3.33
N THR A 3 19.29 9.63 3.45
CA THR A 3 18.45 10.59 2.73
C THR A 3 19.31 11.26 1.65
N PRO A 4 18.82 11.44 0.42
CA PRO A 4 19.42 12.40 -0.52
C PRO A 4 19.35 13.80 0.10
N ASP A 5 20.37 14.64 -0.14
CA ASP A 5 20.52 15.97 0.48
C ASP A 5 19.33 16.94 0.24
N GLU A 6 18.43 16.61 -0.68
CA GLU A 6 17.31 17.46 -1.11
C GLU A 6 15.94 17.02 -0.54
N PHE A 7 15.81 15.80 0.03
CA PHE A 7 14.54 15.29 0.55
C PHE A 7 14.69 14.57 1.90
N THR A 8 13.92 15.00 2.90
CA THR A 8 13.88 14.35 4.21
C THR A 8 12.95 13.13 4.21
N GLY A 9 13.50 11.95 3.96
CA GLY A 9 12.85 10.64 4.18
C GLY A 9 12.42 9.90 2.91
N ASN A 10 12.25 8.58 3.04
CA ASN A 10 11.79 7.71 1.96
C ASN A 10 10.37 7.21 2.29
N PRO A 11 9.43 7.16 1.33
CA PRO A 11 8.13 6.52 1.53
C PRO A 11 8.27 5.04 1.87
N TRP A 12 7.45 4.58 2.81
CA TRP A 12 7.32 3.16 3.18
C TRP A 12 6.05 2.59 2.59
N PHE A 13 6.12 1.35 2.08
CA PHE A 13 4.93 0.64 1.60
C PHE A 13 3.85 0.54 2.69
N VAL A 14 4.26 0.23 3.92
CA VAL A 14 3.36 0.11 5.08
C VAL A 14 2.57 1.40 5.34
N CYS A 15 3.19 2.59 5.21
CA CYS A 15 2.49 3.85 5.43
C CYS A 15 1.38 4.09 4.39
N THR A 16 1.64 3.75 3.12
CA THR A 16 0.62 3.82 2.05
C THR A 16 -0.51 2.81 2.29
N LEU A 17 -0.19 1.64 2.84
CA LEU A 17 -1.19 0.62 3.19
C LEU A 17 -2.06 1.05 4.37
N TRP A 18 -1.50 1.67 5.41
CA TRP A 18 -2.29 2.25 6.51
C TRP A 18 -3.24 3.34 6.02
N LEU A 19 -2.84 4.12 5.00
CA LEU A 19 -3.74 5.07 4.36
C LEU A 19 -4.90 4.36 3.64
N ALA A 20 -4.65 3.21 3.01
CA ALA A 20 -5.70 2.39 2.42
C ALA A 20 -6.64 1.82 3.50
N GLU A 21 -6.12 1.32 4.62
CA GLU A 21 -6.92 0.86 5.78
C GLU A 21 -7.83 1.98 6.29
N TYR A 22 -7.31 3.20 6.41
CA TYR A 22 -8.11 4.38 6.78
C TYR A 22 -9.26 4.62 5.79
N TYR A 23 -8.99 4.58 4.48
CA TYR A 23 -10.04 4.75 3.47
C TYR A 23 -11.07 3.61 3.49
N ILE A 24 -10.66 2.36 3.74
CA ILE A 24 -11.59 1.23 3.92
C ILE A 24 -12.50 1.47 5.14
N ALA A 25 -11.93 1.92 6.24
CA ALA A 25 -12.68 2.18 7.47
C ALA A 25 -13.71 3.30 7.27
N ALA A 26 -13.31 4.39 6.59
CA ALA A 26 -14.14 5.57 6.34
C ALA A 26 -15.18 5.39 5.22
N ALA A 27 -15.04 4.39 4.33
CA ALA A 27 -15.93 4.20 3.20
C ALA A 27 -17.39 3.92 3.64
N GLU A 28 -18.35 4.61 3.03
CA GLU A 28 -19.78 4.42 3.25
C GLU A 28 -20.46 3.83 2.00
N THR A 29 -19.86 4.01 0.83
CA THR A 29 -20.35 3.56 -0.47
C THR A 29 -19.30 2.74 -1.22
N GLU A 30 -19.72 1.98 -2.24
CA GLU A 30 -18.77 1.26 -3.10
C GLU A 30 -17.83 2.23 -3.84
N VAL A 31 -18.32 3.42 -4.20
CA VAL A 31 -17.51 4.44 -4.89
C VAL A 31 -16.32 4.89 -4.04
N ASP A 32 -16.49 5.00 -2.72
CA ASP A 32 -15.40 5.37 -1.80
C ASP A 32 -14.24 4.36 -1.82
N LEU A 33 -14.52 3.12 -2.19
CA LEU A 33 -13.52 2.05 -2.25
C LEU A 33 -12.67 2.07 -3.53
N GLN A 34 -13.02 2.87 -4.54
CA GLN A 34 -12.20 3.01 -5.75
C GLN A 34 -10.78 3.48 -5.44
N ARG A 35 -10.63 4.43 -4.51
CA ARG A 35 -9.31 4.93 -4.10
C ARG A 35 -8.47 3.86 -3.42
N VAL A 36 -9.10 2.94 -2.68
CA VAL A 36 -8.42 1.81 -2.04
C VAL A 36 -7.89 0.85 -3.11
N GLU A 37 -8.71 0.57 -4.13
CA GLU A 37 -8.32 -0.29 -5.25
C GLU A 37 -7.13 0.30 -6.02
N GLU A 38 -7.15 1.59 -6.31
CA GLU A 38 -6.03 2.29 -6.94
C GLU A 38 -4.74 2.18 -6.14
N ILE A 39 -4.82 2.30 -4.80
CA ILE A 39 -3.65 2.15 -3.92
C ILE A 39 -3.12 0.71 -3.99
N LEU A 40 -3.98 -0.29 -3.87
CA LEU A 40 -3.59 -1.70 -3.90
C LEU A 40 -2.95 -2.07 -5.24
N LEU A 41 -3.56 -1.66 -6.36
CA LEU A 41 -3.01 -1.89 -7.70
C LEU A 41 -1.68 -1.17 -7.92
N ARG A 42 -1.52 0.05 -7.40
CA ARG A 42 -0.26 0.78 -7.47
C ARG A 42 0.85 0.06 -6.70
N ILE A 43 0.57 -0.40 -5.49
CA ILE A 43 1.56 -1.13 -4.68
C ILE A 43 1.95 -2.45 -5.36
N ALA A 44 0.98 -3.17 -5.92
CA ALA A 44 1.24 -4.38 -6.69
C ALA A 44 2.13 -4.09 -7.92
N GLY A 45 1.87 -2.99 -8.63
CA GLY A 45 2.69 -2.54 -9.77
C GLY A 45 4.09 -2.04 -9.38
N GLN A 46 4.31 -1.69 -8.11
CA GLN A 46 5.61 -1.27 -7.57
C GLN A 46 6.43 -2.45 -7.02
N ALA A 47 5.90 -3.67 -6.99
CA ALA A 47 6.67 -4.84 -6.57
C ALA A 47 7.83 -5.12 -7.54
N LEU A 48 8.89 -5.76 -7.04
CA LEU A 48 9.95 -6.30 -7.91
C LEU A 48 9.35 -7.34 -8.87
N PRO A 49 10.04 -7.71 -9.98
CA PRO A 49 9.56 -8.77 -10.88
C PRO A 49 9.28 -10.11 -10.18
N SER A 50 9.89 -10.35 -9.01
CA SER A 50 9.63 -11.51 -8.15
C SER A 50 8.33 -11.41 -7.32
N GLY A 51 7.65 -10.27 -7.34
CA GLY A 51 6.50 -9.94 -6.48
C GLY A 51 6.88 -9.42 -5.08
N VAL A 52 8.17 -9.18 -4.82
CA VAL A 52 8.65 -8.73 -3.51
C VAL A 52 8.41 -7.23 -3.29
N LEU A 53 8.00 -6.87 -2.07
CA LEU A 53 7.92 -5.51 -1.54
C LEU A 53 9.08 -5.25 -0.56
N ALA A 54 9.79 -4.14 -0.76
CA ALA A 54 10.81 -3.68 0.18
C ALA A 54 10.20 -2.94 1.39
N GLU A 55 11.06 -2.44 2.26
CA GLU A 55 10.71 -1.52 3.33
C GLU A 55 10.37 -0.13 2.77
N GLN A 56 11.23 0.41 1.90
CA GLN A 56 11.17 1.78 1.40
C GLN A 56 11.24 1.85 -0.12
N MET A 57 10.82 2.99 -0.67
CA MET A 57 11.08 3.37 -2.05
C MET A 57 11.80 4.71 -2.14
N ASN A 58 12.59 4.89 -3.18
CA ASN A 58 13.13 6.19 -3.57
C ASN A 58 11.96 7.10 -4.01
N PRO A 59 11.81 8.31 -3.44
CA PRO A 59 10.70 9.20 -3.79
C PRO A 59 10.76 9.73 -5.24
N ILE A 60 11.94 9.72 -5.87
CA ILE A 60 12.16 10.24 -7.22
C ILE A 60 12.17 9.09 -8.23
N THR A 61 12.96 8.05 -7.99
CA THR A 61 13.15 6.96 -8.97
C THR A 61 12.13 5.84 -8.83
N GLY A 62 11.46 5.72 -7.67
CA GLY A 62 10.59 4.59 -7.34
C GLY A 62 11.34 3.29 -7.04
N GLU A 63 12.68 3.30 -7.07
CA GLU A 63 13.49 2.11 -6.79
C GLU A 63 13.35 1.67 -5.33
N HIS A 64 13.46 0.36 -5.09
CA HIS A 64 13.39 -0.20 -3.75
C HIS A 64 14.63 0.19 -2.95
N ILE A 65 14.42 0.66 -1.72
CA ILE A 65 15.47 1.02 -0.77
C ILE A 65 15.30 0.15 0.47
N SER A 66 16.43 -0.19 1.11
CA SER A 66 16.47 -0.97 2.37
C SER A 66 16.06 -2.44 2.18
N VAL A 67 15.65 -3.10 3.26
CA VAL A 67 15.40 -4.55 3.31
C VAL A 67 14.33 -4.97 2.30
N SER A 68 14.61 -6.06 1.58
CA SER A 68 13.72 -6.66 0.58
C SER A 68 13.92 -8.19 0.57
N PRO A 69 12.92 -9.01 0.92
CA PRO A 69 11.55 -8.64 1.30
C PRO A 69 11.45 -8.06 2.72
N LEU A 70 10.55 -7.09 2.92
CA LEU A 70 10.07 -6.79 4.27
C LEU A 70 8.77 -7.56 4.54
N THR A 71 8.84 -8.56 5.43
CA THR A 71 7.68 -9.38 5.82
C THR A 71 6.48 -8.54 6.26
N TRP A 72 6.73 -7.39 6.92
CA TRP A 72 5.67 -6.49 7.36
C TRP A 72 4.93 -5.83 6.18
N SER A 73 5.64 -5.31 5.17
CA SER A 73 5.00 -4.78 3.96
C SER A 73 4.09 -5.81 3.31
N HIS A 74 4.55 -7.07 3.24
CA HIS A 74 3.77 -8.17 2.68
C HIS A 74 2.55 -8.55 3.52
N SER A 75 2.70 -8.70 4.83
CA SER A 75 1.58 -9.07 5.71
C SER A 75 0.52 -7.99 5.76
N THR A 76 0.92 -6.71 5.79
CA THR A 76 0.00 -5.58 5.71
C THR A 76 -0.72 -5.58 4.37
N TYR A 77 -0.03 -5.77 3.24
CA TYR A 77 -0.70 -5.83 1.93
C TYR A 77 -1.81 -6.90 1.89
N ALA A 78 -1.51 -8.11 2.38
CA ALA A 78 -2.50 -9.19 2.46
C ALA A 78 -3.68 -8.83 3.39
N ALA A 79 -3.43 -8.20 4.53
CA ALA A 79 -4.47 -7.76 5.45
C ALA A 79 -5.40 -6.72 4.79
N VAL A 80 -4.85 -5.67 4.17
CA VAL A 80 -5.63 -4.62 3.49
C VAL A 80 -6.49 -5.20 2.38
N VAL A 81 -5.98 -6.15 1.58
CA VAL A 81 -6.77 -6.83 0.55
C VAL A 81 -7.98 -7.55 1.16
N MET A 82 -7.79 -8.27 2.26
CA MET A 82 -8.88 -8.98 2.94
C MET A 82 -9.91 -8.01 3.51
N GLU A 83 -9.47 -6.90 4.12
CA GLU A 83 -10.35 -5.86 4.64
C GLU A 83 -11.16 -5.18 3.53
N TYR A 84 -10.51 -4.83 2.42
CA TYR A 84 -11.16 -4.24 1.24
C TYR A 84 -12.25 -5.16 0.69
N LEU A 85 -11.94 -6.45 0.46
CA LEU A 85 -12.92 -7.42 -0.05
C LEU A 85 -14.10 -7.60 0.91
N ASN A 86 -13.84 -7.61 2.22
CA ASN A 86 -14.87 -7.71 3.24
C ASN A 86 -15.77 -6.47 3.28
N LYS A 87 -15.19 -5.27 3.19
CA LYS A 87 -15.93 -4.00 3.16
C LYS A 87 -16.78 -3.91 1.89
N ARG A 88 -16.21 -4.21 0.71
CA ARG A 88 -16.96 -4.26 -0.57
C ARG A 88 -18.18 -5.16 -0.48
N ARG A 89 -18.01 -6.39 0.03
CA ARG A 89 -19.11 -7.35 0.17
C ARG A 89 -20.23 -6.83 1.07
N LYS A 90 -19.90 -6.05 2.11
CA LYS A 90 -20.91 -5.43 2.99
C LYS A 90 -21.68 -4.32 2.27
N LEU A 91 -20.98 -3.47 1.51
CA LEU A 91 -21.60 -2.32 0.83
C LEU A 91 -22.44 -2.71 -0.39
N ILE A 92 -22.09 -3.80 -1.09
CA ILE A 92 -22.84 -4.29 -2.28
C ILE A 92 -24.10 -5.09 -1.88
N LYS A 93 -24.19 -5.59 -0.65
CA LYS A 93 -25.30 -6.45 -0.20
C LYS A 93 -26.58 -5.71 0.23
N CYS A 94 -26.72 -4.43 -0.08
CA CYS A 94 -27.88 -3.61 0.26
C CYS A 94 -28.64 -3.15 -0.98
#